data_AF-A0A0B4HW48-F1
#
_entry.id   AF-A0A0B4HW48-F1
#
_cell.length_a   1.000
_cell.length_b   1.000
_cell.length_c   1.000
_cell.angle_alpha   90.00
_cell.angle_beta   90.00
_cell.angle_gamma   90.00
#
_symmetry.space_group_name_H-M   'P 1'
#
loop_
_entity.id
_entity.type
_entity.pdbx_description
1 polymer ?
#
loop_
_entity_poly.entity_id
_entity_poly.type
_entity_poly.pdbx_seq_one_letter_code
_entity_poly.pdbx_strand_id
1 'polypeptide(L)'
;MTYSLQTLSTNVSGIAPNFLFLQSYLGHLAYCNFDAEIVSIGDELFDEADNLWHLDQPSDSLPTIAAAQLLALRSMYNGSGDGYSYQKLGIGMAQRMRLFGLANYNIPIDYIEDPESWEKASARTAWGAFNLAAMRSFMFQEGEPALLFPPNASPPGSDDSSQRGEPLWEDDSNRHAHADSSLAFSTVCEFWAITSEWTSAYYGGERNTVLDHVTIEFANRIFLKLLRCMWFHASIVQLFRPFARDRIQATPERDFHSSNDIFTASLNQLKHLVIVFRHTFPRASCAILWHVSLLHVANWALHNTTDKQWQSYFTLCLDSYTDLFIGFRISGKIAKSLLSIALRLGVVQPAEARGLIDQMYSSVTHHAALKQMGVGLIVDLDLALNNRNAAKLDTLCEYFDNSLLEEFIAVD
;
A
#
# COMPACT_ATOMS: atom_id res chain seq x y z
N MET A 1 -26.75 19.10 3.47
CA MET A 1 -26.76 19.45 2.03
C MET A 1 -27.05 18.18 1.25
N THR A 2 -28.33 17.93 1.00
CA THR A 2 -28.86 16.78 0.27
C THR A 2 -28.72 17.04 -1.23
N TYR A 3 -27.57 16.72 -1.81
CA TYR A 3 -27.45 16.58 -3.26
C TYR A 3 -27.97 15.19 -3.65
N SER A 4 -29.05 15.16 -4.42
CA SER A 4 -29.67 13.95 -4.93
C SER A 4 -28.69 13.12 -5.76
N LEU A 5 -28.50 11.86 -5.36
CA LEU A 5 -27.74 10.81 -6.04
C LEU A 5 -28.18 10.53 -7.49
N GLN A 6 -29.33 11.07 -7.94
CA GLN A 6 -29.81 10.89 -9.31
C GLN A 6 -29.09 11.76 -10.37
N THR A 7 -28.39 12.82 -9.95
CA THR A 7 -27.82 13.80 -10.90
C THR A 7 -26.45 13.40 -11.47
N LEU A 8 -25.80 12.35 -10.95
CA LEU A 8 -24.53 11.83 -11.51
C LEU A 8 -24.73 10.82 -12.65
N SER A 9 -25.96 10.36 -12.92
CA SER A 9 -26.20 9.27 -13.89
C SER A 9 -26.52 9.73 -15.32
N THR A 10 -26.77 11.02 -15.57
CA THR A 10 -27.50 11.41 -16.81
C THR A 10 -26.75 12.19 -17.88
N ASN A 11 -25.44 12.47 -17.79
CA ASN A 11 -24.82 13.31 -18.84
C ASN A 11 -23.32 13.11 -19.13
N VAL A 12 -22.81 11.88 -19.13
CA VAL A 12 -21.54 11.60 -19.82
C VAL A 12 -21.61 10.26 -20.55
N SER A 13 -21.98 10.30 -21.83
CA SER A 13 -21.83 9.18 -22.75
C SER A 13 -20.34 8.87 -22.93
N GLY A 14 -19.80 7.97 -22.10
CA GLY A 14 -18.43 7.46 -22.26
C GLY A 14 -17.63 7.25 -20.97
N ILE A 15 -18.14 7.67 -19.80
CA ILE A 15 -17.49 7.38 -18.51
C ILE A 15 -18.30 6.28 -17.81
N ALA A 16 -17.66 5.15 -17.48
CA ALA A 16 -18.31 4.09 -16.71
C ALA A 16 -18.80 4.68 -15.36
N PRO A 17 -20.08 4.54 -14.99
CA PRO A 17 -20.63 5.06 -13.73
C PRO A 17 -19.76 4.68 -12.53
N ASN A 18 -19.19 3.48 -12.55
CA ASN A 18 -18.23 2.97 -11.57
C ASN A 18 -17.03 3.89 -11.31
N PHE A 19 -16.47 4.52 -12.35
CA PHE A 19 -15.31 5.39 -12.20
C PHE A 19 -15.65 6.69 -11.44
N LEU A 20 -16.81 7.27 -11.69
CA LEU A 20 -17.28 8.49 -11.01
C LEU A 20 -17.59 8.22 -9.53
N PHE A 21 -18.19 7.07 -9.23
CA PHE A 21 -18.46 6.66 -7.85
C PHE A 21 -17.17 6.37 -7.06
N LEU A 22 -16.17 5.74 -7.68
CA LEU A 22 -14.89 5.44 -7.01
C LEU A 22 -13.97 6.68 -6.87
N GLN A 23 -14.07 7.66 -7.76
CA GLN A 23 -13.39 8.96 -7.60
C GLN A 23 -14.03 9.81 -6.49
N SER A 24 -15.36 9.75 -6.35
CA SER A 24 -16.08 10.30 -5.19
C SER A 24 -15.64 9.61 -3.89
N TYR A 25 -15.33 8.30 -3.93
CA TYR A 25 -14.85 7.52 -2.79
C TYR A 25 -13.41 7.88 -2.32
N LEU A 26 -12.48 8.19 -3.22
CA LEU A 26 -11.17 8.74 -2.78
C LEU A 26 -11.33 10.09 -2.07
N GLY A 27 -12.30 10.90 -2.49
CA GLY A 27 -12.75 12.06 -1.74
C GLY A 27 -13.33 11.67 -0.37
N HIS A 28 -14.16 10.64 -0.33
CA HIS A 28 -14.83 10.13 0.87
C HIS A 28 -13.89 9.63 1.98
N LEU A 29 -12.81 8.91 1.62
CA LEU A 29 -11.76 8.49 2.57
C LEU A 29 -11.09 9.69 3.27
N ALA A 30 -11.05 10.85 2.61
CA ALA A 30 -10.59 12.08 3.22
C ALA A 30 -11.61 12.71 4.18
N TYR A 31 -12.91 12.39 4.06
CA TYR A 31 -14.01 12.96 4.85
C TYR A 31 -14.52 12.09 6.01
N CYS A 32 -14.28 10.77 6.00
CA CYS A 32 -14.73 9.84 7.07
C CYS A 32 -14.20 10.20 8.46
N ASN A 33 -13.03 10.87 8.54
CA ASN A 33 -12.46 11.33 9.80
C ASN A 33 -13.13 12.59 10.37
N PHE A 34 -14.07 13.20 9.63
CA PHE A 34 -14.73 14.45 10.01
C PHE A 34 -16.22 14.30 10.28
N ASP A 35 -16.86 13.24 9.76
CA ASP A 35 -18.27 12.97 9.99
C ASP A 35 -18.54 11.44 9.95
N ALA A 36 -19.03 10.91 11.07
CA ALA A 36 -19.27 9.48 11.24
C ALA A 36 -20.48 8.97 10.43
N GLU A 37 -21.44 9.83 10.07
CA GLU A 37 -22.57 9.44 9.21
C GLU A 37 -22.09 9.10 7.79
N ILE A 38 -20.98 9.69 7.36
CA ILE A 38 -20.42 9.52 6.02
C ILE A 38 -19.89 8.08 5.82
N VAL A 39 -19.37 7.40 6.85
CA VAL A 39 -18.87 6.00 6.71
C VAL A 39 -19.91 5.03 6.15
N SER A 40 -21.19 5.21 6.52
CA SER A 40 -22.31 4.38 6.02
C SER A 40 -22.53 4.56 4.51
N ILE A 41 -22.43 5.81 4.02
CA ILE A 41 -22.52 6.14 2.60
C ILE A 41 -21.36 5.48 1.83
N GLY A 42 -20.18 5.38 2.44
CA GLY A 42 -19.01 4.75 1.80
C GLY A 42 -19.15 3.25 1.58
N ASP A 43 -19.92 2.56 2.42
CA ASP A 43 -20.25 1.14 2.23
C ASP A 43 -21.34 0.99 1.16
N GLU A 44 -22.40 1.82 1.18
CA GLU A 44 -23.45 1.82 0.15
C GLU A 44 -22.89 2.09 -1.27
N LEU A 45 -21.97 3.05 -1.39
CA LEU A 45 -21.30 3.36 -2.64
C LEU A 45 -20.42 2.21 -3.13
N PHE A 46 -19.79 1.46 -2.22
CA PHE A 46 -18.99 0.31 -2.58
C PHE A 46 -19.88 -0.85 -3.06
N ASP A 47 -20.98 -1.13 -2.35
CA ASP A 47 -21.93 -2.17 -2.73
C ASP A 47 -22.55 -1.88 -4.10
N GLU A 48 -22.89 -0.62 -4.40
CA GLU A 48 -23.39 -0.23 -5.72
C GLU A 48 -22.31 -0.38 -6.81
N ALA A 49 -21.07 0.02 -6.54
CA ALA A 49 -19.96 -0.15 -7.48
C ALA A 49 -19.65 -1.63 -7.74
N ASP A 50 -19.80 -2.51 -6.73
CA ASP A 50 -19.67 -3.96 -6.88
C ASP A 50 -20.82 -4.56 -7.71
N ASN A 51 -22.05 -4.12 -7.49
CA ASN A 51 -23.20 -4.56 -8.29
C ASN A 51 -23.02 -4.20 -9.77
N LEU A 52 -22.56 -2.98 -10.04
CA LEU A 52 -22.31 -2.48 -11.39
C LEU A 52 -21.07 -3.12 -12.02
N TRP A 53 -20.08 -3.56 -11.23
CA TRP A 53 -18.88 -4.24 -11.73
C TRP A 53 -19.24 -5.46 -12.60
N HIS A 54 -20.26 -6.23 -12.21
CA HIS A 54 -20.68 -7.41 -12.96
C HIS A 54 -21.21 -7.10 -14.37
N LEU A 55 -21.69 -5.88 -14.62
CA LEU A 55 -22.15 -5.43 -15.93
C LEU A 55 -20.98 -4.96 -16.80
N ASP A 56 -19.97 -4.33 -16.19
CA ASP A 56 -18.84 -3.73 -16.89
C ASP A 56 -17.66 -4.70 -17.11
N GLN A 57 -17.51 -5.72 -16.24
CA GLN A 57 -16.42 -6.70 -16.27
C GLN A 57 -16.18 -7.38 -17.64
N PRO A 58 -17.19 -7.66 -18.48
CA PRO A 58 -16.97 -8.27 -19.79
C PRO A 58 -16.27 -7.35 -20.81
N SER A 59 -16.22 -6.04 -20.57
CA SER A 59 -15.71 -5.04 -21.52
C SER A 59 -14.33 -4.53 -21.13
N ASP A 60 -13.36 -4.69 -22.04
CA ASP A 60 -12.01 -4.15 -21.87
C ASP A 60 -12.00 -2.64 -22.17
N SER A 61 -11.91 -1.81 -21.14
CA SER A 61 -11.84 -0.35 -21.28
C SER A 61 -10.98 0.29 -20.19
N LEU A 62 -10.44 1.49 -20.44
CA LEU A 62 -9.65 2.22 -19.43
C LEU A 62 -10.44 2.49 -18.14
N PRO A 63 -11.73 2.90 -18.19
CA PRO A 63 -12.56 3.03 -16.98
C PRO A 63 -12.80 1.70 -16.26
N THR A 64 -13.01 0.58 -16.97
CA THR A 64 -13.19 -0.74 -16.34
C THR A 64 -11.93 -1.17 -15.61
N ILE A 65 -10.75 -0.96 -16.20
CA ILE A 65 -9.47 -1.24 -15.53
C ILE A 65 -9.33 -0.39 -14.26
N ALA A 66 -9.56 0.92 -14.36
CA ALA A 66 -9.46 1.83 -13.23
C ALA A 66 -10.45 1.44 -12.10
N ALA A 67 -11.69 1.10 -12.45
CA ALA A 67 -12.70 0.63 -11.50
C ALA A 67 -12.25 -0.65 -10.79
N ALA A 68 -11.70 -1.63 -11.52
CA ALA A 68 -11.18 -2.87 -10.96
C ALA A 68 -10.08 -2.61 -9.90
N GLN A 69 -9.17 -1.68 -10.20
CA GLN A 69 -8.09 -1.32 -9.27
C GLN A 69 -8.62 -0.61 -8.02
N LEU A 70 -9.58 0.30 -8.17
CA LEU A 70 -10.16 1.02 -7.03
C LEU A 70 -11.03 0.09 -6.15
N LEU A 71 -11.78 -0.84 -6.75
CA LEU A 71 -12.50 -1.90 -6.02
C LEU A 71 -11.54 -2.83 -5.27
N ALA A 72 -10.42 -3.20 -5.88
CA ALA A 72 -9.37 -3.96 -5.22
C ALA A 72 -8.78 -3.20 -4.02
N LEU A 73 -8.43 -1.92 -4.22
CA LEU A 73 -7.90 -1.04 -3.17
C LEU A 73 -8.86 -0.92 -1.99
N ARG A 74 -10.14 -0.68 -2.27
CA ARG A 74 -11.20 -0.60 -1.27
C ARG A 74 -11.36 -1.91 -0.51
N SER A 75 -11.44 -3.03 -1.23
CA SER A 75 -11.57 -4.37 -0.65
C SER A 75 -10.42 -4.67 0.32
N MET A 76 -9.18 -4.33 -0.06
CA MET A 76 -7.99 -4.52 0.76
C MET A 76 -8.05 -3.75 2.10
N TYR A 77 -8.49 -2.48 2.08
CA TYR A 77 -8.38 -1.61 3.25
C TYR A 77 -9.62 -1.57 4.15
N ASN A 78 -10.81 -1.80 3.60
CA ASN A 78 -12.03 -1.96 4.41
C ASN A 78 -12.28 -3.40 4.84
N GLY A 79 -11.51 -4.33 4.28
CA GLY A 79 -11.56 -5.70 4.68
C GLY A 79 -12.83 -6.44 4.22
N SER A 80 -13.26 -6.15 3.00
CA SER A 80 -14.43 -6.73 2.35
C SER A 80 -14.00 -7.44 1.06
N GLY A 81 -14.50 -8.65 0.82
CA GLY A 81 -14.46 -9.29 -0.51
C GLY A 81 -13.11 -9.85 -0.97
N ASP A 82 -13.11 -10.39 -2.19
CA ASP A 82 -11.94 -10.91 -2.90
C ASP A 82 -11.26 -9.77 -3.68
N GLY A 83 -10.60 -8.87 -2.96
CA GLY A 83 -9.85 -7.75 -3.56
C GLY A 83 -8.83 -8.18 -4.62
N TYR A 84 -8.30 -9.40 -4.48
CA TYR A 84 -7.37 -9.99 -5.45
C TYR A 84 -8.06 -10.31 -6.79
N SER A 85 -9.31 -10.77 -6.79
CA SER A 85 -10.06 -11.06 -8.02
C SER A 85 -10.22 -9.83 -8.91
N TYR A 86 -10.67 -8.69 -8.37
CA TYR A 86 -10.81 -7.45 -9.14
C TYR A 86 -9.47 -7.03 -9.74
N GLN A 87 -8.41 -7.04 -8.93
CA GLN A 87 -7.09 -6.65 -9.41
C GLN A 87 -6.61 -7.57 -10.53
N LYS A 88 -6.71 -8.89 -10.35
CA LYS A 88 -6.30 -9.88 -11.35
C LYS A 88 -7.06 -9.70 -12.67
N LEU A 89 -8.37 -9.44 -12.60
CA LEU A 89 -9.19 -9.16 -13.78
C LEU A 89 -8.76 -7.86 -14.46
N GLY A 90 -8.52 -6.79 -13.69
CA GLY A 90 -8.05 -5.50 -14.20
C GLY A 90 -6.66 -5.57 -14.85
N ILE A 91 -5.73 -6.35 -14.27
CA ILE A 91 -4.42 -6.62 -14.88
C ILE A 91 -4.61 -7.38 -16.20
N GLY A 92 -5.47 -8.40 -16.22
CA GLY A 92 -5.78 -9.15 -17.44
C GLY A 92 -6.39 -8.28 -18.54
N MET A 93 -7.26 -7.33 -18.19
CA MET A 93 -7.80 -6.32 -19.13
C MET A 93 -6.68 -5.42 -19.65
N ALA A 94 -5.81 -4.91 -18.77
CA ALA A 94 -4.70 -4.06 -19.18
C ALA A 94 -3.72 -4.78 -20.11
N GLN A 95 -3.46 -6.07 -19.89
CA GLN A 95 -2.66 -6.92 -20.78
C GLN A 95 -3.34 -7.11 -22.14
N ARG A 96 -4.64 -7.42 -22.19
CA ARG A 96 -5.40 -7.55 -23.46
C ARG A 96 -5.43 -6.24 -24.24
N MET A 97 -5.53 -5.11 -23.55
CA MET A 97 -5.42 -3.76 -24.09
C MET A 97 -3.97 -3.32 -24.38
N ARG A 98 -2.97 -4.18 -24.10
CA ARG A 98 -1.54 -3.95 -24.36
C ARG A 98 -0.97 -2.71 -23.65
N LEU A 99 -1.49 -2.41 -22.47
CA LEU A 99 -1.04 -1.28 -21.66
C LEU A 99 0.25 -1.58 -20.90
N PHE A 100 0.37 -2.78 -20.33
CA PHE A 100 1.55 -3.31 -19.64
C PHE A 100 1.46 -4.84 -19.48
N GLY A 101 2.50 -5.47 -18.91
CA GLY A 101 2.42 -6.86 -18.45
C GLY A 101 2.66 -7.94 -19.51
N LEU A 102 3.13 -7.57 -20.70
CA LEU A 102 3.47 -8.48 -21.80
C LEU A 102 4.82 -8.13 -22.42
N ALA A 103 5.65 -9.13 -22.75
CA ALA A 103 6.90 -8.93 -23.47
C ALA A 103 6.64 -8.44 -24.91
N ASN A 104 7.28 -7.35 -25.32
CA ASN A 104 7.48 -6.93 -26.72
C ASN A 104 6.24 -6.52 -27.54
N TYR A 105 5.23 -5.88 -26.96
CA TYR A 105 4.14 -5.30 -27.76
C TYR A 105 4.34 -3.80 -28.03
N ASN A 106 4.88 -3.50 -29.22
CA ASN A 106 4.89 -2.17 -29.86
C ASN A 106 3.96 -2.16 -31.09
N ILE A 107 2.81 -2.84 -31.04
CA ILE A 107 1.86 -2.85 -32.16
C ILE A 107 0.93 -1.64 -31.99
N PRO A 108 0.86 -0.71 -32.97
CA PRO A 108 -0.04 0.44 -32.92
C PRO A 108 -1.49 0.00 -32.72
N ILE A 109 -2.21 0.74 -31.88
CA ILE A 109 -3.66 0.61 -31.76
C ILE A 109 -4.27 1.21 -33.04
N ASP A 110 -5.27 0.55 -33.63
CA ASP A 110 -6.00 1.08 -34.78
C ASP A 110 -6.67 2.42 -34.44
N TYR A 111 -6.93 3.22 -35.48
CA TYR A 111 -7.43 4.61 -35.45
C TYR A 111 -8.11 5.05 -34.13
N ILE A 112 -7.53 6.07 -33.52
CA ILE A 112 -8.02 6.71 -32.30
C ILE A 112 -8.53 8.10 -32.67
N GLU A 113 -9.77 8.41 -32.31
CA GLU A 113 -10.45 9.66 -32.65
C GLU A 113 -9.78 10.90 -32.00
N ASP A 114 -9.21 10.73 -30.81
CA ASP A 114 -8.37 11.72 -30.11
C ASP A 114 -7.12 11.04 -29.52
N PRO A 115 -6.01 10.97 -30.29
CA PRO A 115 -4.79 10.28 -29.88
C PRO A 115 -4.14 10.87 -28.62
N GLU A 116 -4.19 12.19 -28.43
CA GLU A 116 -3.51 12.87 -27.32
C GLU A 116 -4.23 12.63 -25.99
N SER A 117 -5.55 12.76 -25.98
CA SER A 117 -6.37 12.44 -24.79
C SER A 117 -6.27 10.96 -24.43
N TRP A 118 -6.28 10.09 -25.44
CA TRP A 118 -6.09 8.66 -25.24
C TRP A 118 -4.73 8.31 -24.65
N GLU A 119 -3.64 8.88 -25.18
CA GLU A 119 -2.28 8.63 -24.67
C GLU A 119 -2.18 8.99 -23.18
N LYS A 120 -2.67 10.18 -22.81
CA LYS A 120 -2.68 10.63 -21.40
C LYS A 120 -3.54 9.73 -20.51
N ALA A 121 -4.75 9.36 -20.96
CA ALA A 121 -5.67 8.53 -20.20
C ALA A 121 -5.13 7.10 -20.03
N SER A 122 -4.65 6.50 -21.12
CA SER A 122 -4.10 5.14 -21.14
C SER A 122 -2.82 5.04 -20.31
N ALA A 123 -1.92 6.03 -20.39
CA ALA A 123 -0.73 6.11 -19.54
C ALA A 123 -1.11 6.17 -18.05
N ARG A 124 -2.05 7.04 -17.67
CA ARG A 124 -2.52 7.14 -16.26
C ARG A 124 -3.15 5.84 -15.77
N THR A 125 -3.99 5.21 -16.56
CA THR A 125 -4.62 3.94 -16.19
C THR A 125 -3.59 2.81 -16.09
N ALA A 126 -2.66 2.73 -17.04
CA ALA A 126 -1.61 1.72 -17.06
C ALA A 126 -0.68 1.84 -15.84
N TRP A 127 -0.15 3.05 -15.59
CA TRP A 127 0.70 3.31 -14.44
C TRP A 127 -0.06 3.16 -13.12
N GLY A 128 -1.32 3.59 -13.04
CA GLY A 128 -2.15 3.39 -11.85
C GLY A 128 -2.35 1.91 -11.50
N ALA A 129 -2.67 1.07 -12.49
CA ALA A 129 -2.84 -0.37 -12.29
C ALA A 129 -1.53 -1.08 -11.95
N PHE A 130 -0.45 -0.72 -12.64
CA PHE A 130 0.89 -1.25 -12.38
C PHE A 130 1.37 -0.91 -10.96
N ASN A 131 1.22 0.34 -10.54
CA ASN A 131 1.59 0.80 -9.20
C ASN A 131 0.83 0.04 -8.11
N LEU A 132 -0.48 -0.16 -8.31
CA LEU A 132 -1.27 -0.90 -7.33
C LEU A 132 -0.89 -2.39 -7.28
N ALA A 133 -0.53 -2.99 -8.42
CA ALA A 133 -0.01 -4.35 -8.48
C ALA A 133 1.34 -4.48 -7.75
N ALA A 134 2.23 -3.50 -7.92
CA ALA A 134 3.52 -3.44 -7.23
C ALA A 134 3.33 -3.24 -5.71
N MET A 135 2.41 -2.36 -5.32
CA MET A 135 2.03 -2.14 -3.92
C MET A 135 1.47 -3.40 -3.27
N ARG A 136 0.60 -4.14 -3.96
CA ARG A 136 0.11 -5.42 -3.44
C ARG A 136 1.26 -6.43 -3.32
N SER A 137 2.09 -6.56 -4.33
CA SER A 137 3.25 -7.47 -4.28
C SER A 137 4.15 -7.16 -3.07
N PHE A 138 4.38 -5.87 -2.79
CA PHE A 138 5.13 -5.39 -1.63
C PHE A 138 4.49 -5.79 -0.29
N MET A 139 3.21 -5.51 -0.10
CA MET A 139 2.50 -5.70 1.17
C MET A 139 2.22 -7.17 1.48
N PHE A 140 1.86 -7.94 0.45
CA PHE A 140 1.48 -9.35 0.58
C PHE A 140 2.67 -10.29 0.40
N GLN A 141 3.81 -9.78 -0.07
CA GLN A 141 5.02 -10.55 -0.41
C GLN A 141 4.70 -11.67 -1.41
N GLU A 142 3.98 -11.30 -2.47
CA GLU A 142 3.56 -12.18 -3.57
C GLU A 142 4.14 -11.67 -4.87
N GLY A 143 4.58 -12.59 -5.73
CA GLY A 143 4.98 -12.22 -7.09
C GLY A 143 3.76 -11.96 -7.97
N GLU A 144 3.79 -10.87 -8.72
CA GLU A 144 2.85 -10.59 -9.80
C GLU A 144 3.62 -10.62 -11.14
N PRO A 145 3.42 -11.65 -11.98
CA PRO A 145 4.15 -11.79 -13.25
C PRO A 145 4.03 -10.57 -14.17
N ALA A 146 2.90 -9.85 -14.13
CA ALA A 146 2.72 -8.65 -14.95
C ALA A 146 3.70 -7.51 -14.60
N LEU A 147 4.32 -7.52 -13.41
CA LEU A 147 5.29 -6.49 -13.02
C LEU A 147 6.63 -6.61 -13.76
N LEU A 148 6.91 -7.75 -14.38
CA LEU A 148 8.13 -7.91 -15.20
C LEU A 148 8.15 -7.00 -16.43
N PHE A 149 6.98 -6.51 -16.85
CA PHE A 149 6.81 -5.69 -18.05
C PHE A 149 6.06 -4.41 -17.68
N PRO A 150 6.77 -3.31 -17.36
CA PRO A 150 6.15 -2.04 -16.99
C PRO A 150 5.34 -1.42 -18.15
N PRO A 151 4.51 -0.39 -17.86
CA PRO A 151 3.79 0.33 -18.90
C PRO A 151 4.71 0.86 -19.98
N ASN A 152 4.28 0.75 -21.24
CA ASN A 152 5.05 1.21 -22.40
C ASN A 152 5.13 2.74 -22.48
N ALA A 153 4.12 3.43 -21.96
CA ALA A 153 4.07 4.89 -21.94
C ALA A 153 4.96 5.47 -20.83
N SER A 154 5.48 6.68 -21.03
CA SER A 154 6.21 7.41 -19.98
C SER A 154 5.33 7.64 -18.75
N PRO A 155 5.90 7.68 -17.53
CA PRO A 155 5.18 8.06 -16.33
C PRO A 155 4.48 9.42 -16.50
N PRO A 156 3.18 9.54 -16.17
CA PRO A 156 2.47 10.80 -16.29
C PRO A 156 3.13 11.91 -15.47
N GLY A 157 3.54 13.00 -16.13
CA GLY A 157 4.23 14.13 -15.48
C GLY A 157 5.74 14.18 -15.71
N SER A 158 6.32 13.23 -16.46
CA SER A 158 7.75 13.20 -16.80
C SER A 158 8.19 14.19 -17.88
N ASP A 159 7.39 15.22 -18.21
CA ASP A 159 7.76 16.19 -19.24
C ASP A 159 8.97 17.03 -18.79
N ASP A 160 10.00 17.05 -19.63
CA ASP A 160 11.33 17.68 -19.46
C ASP A 160 11.29 19.22 -19.38
N SER A 161 10.13 19.82 -19.13
CA SER A 161 9.95 21.28 -19.02
C SER A 161 10.34 21.86 -17.65
N SER A 162 10.78 21.04 -16.69
CA SER A 162 11.19 21.51 -15.36
C SER A 162 12.62 22.09 -15.30
N GLN A 163 13.32 22.22 -16.43
CA GLN A 163 14.64 22.88 -16.48
C GLN A 163 14.63 24.41 -16.68
N ARG A 164 13.49 25.11 -16.61
CA ARG A 164 13.51 26.58 -16.55
C ARG A 164 13.27 27.05 -15.12
N GLY A 165 14.37 27.35 -14.43
CA GLY A 165 14.34 28.00 -13.13
C GLY A 165 13.60 29.33 -13.21
N GLU A 166 12.40 29.36 -12.66
CA GLU A 166 11.71 30.57 -12.26
C GLU A 166 11.50 30.53 -10.74
N PRO A 167 11.71 31.64 -10.01
CA PRO A 167 11.66 31.64 -8.56
C PRO A 167 10.22 31.41 -8.09
N LEU A 168 10.03 30.38 -7.25
CA LEU A 168 8.77 30.07 -6.56
C LEU A 168 8.46 31.11 -5.47
N TRP A 169 8.13 32.35 -5.83
CA TRP A 169 7.56 33.34 -4.92
C TRP A 169 6.63 34.31 -5.64
N GLU A 170 5.60 33.83 -6.34
CA GLU A 170 4.43 34.67 -6.61
C GLU A 170 3.13 33.92 -6.28
N ASP A 171 2.30 34.64 -5.54
CA ASP A 171 1.07 34.26 -4.87
C ASP A 171 -0.04 33.93 -5.88
N ASP A 172 -0.31 32.63 -6.08
CA ASP A 172 -1.51 32.17 -6.80
C ASP A 172 -2.20 31.04 -6.02
N SER A 173 -2.94 31.46 -4.99
CA SER A 173 -3.69 30.63 -4.05
C SER A 173 -4.77 29.73 -4.69
N ASN A 174 -5.03 29.84 -6.00
CA ASN A 174 -6.03 29.03 -6.72
C ASN A 174 -5.47 27.83 -7.51
N ARG A 175 -4.14 27.67 -7.66
CA ARG A 175 -3.55 26.56 -8.45
C ARG A 175 -3.17 25.32 -7.63
N HIS A 176 -3.23 25.39 -6.31
CA HIS A 176 -2.63 24.40 -5.42
C HIS A 176 -3.44 23.09 -5.29
N ALA A 177 -4.76 23.08 -5.56
CA ALA A 177 -5.57 21.88 -5.38
C ALA A 177 -5.43 20.86 -6.54
N HIS A 178 -5.11 21.31 -7.76
CA HIS A 178 -4.99 20.43 -8.94
C HIS A 178 -3.54 20.05 -9.28
N ALA A 179 -2.56 20.86 -8.91
CA ALA A 179 -1.14 20.55 -9.11
C ALA A 179 -0.61 19.50 -8.11
N ASP A 180 -1.17 19.44 -6.89
CA ASP A 180 -0.71 18.51 -5.86
C ASP A 180 -1.04 17.04 -6.16
N SER A 181 -2.17 16.74 -6.82
CA SER A 181 -2.54 15.35 -7.09
C SER A 181 -1.78 14.74 -8.28
N SER A 182 -1.45 15.54 -9.31
CA SER A 182 -0.64 15.08 -10.43
C SER A 182 0.83 14.93 -10.05
N LEU A 183 1.37 15.81 -9.20
CA LEU A 183 2.72 15.71 -8.67
C LEU A 183 2.85 14.53 -7.70
N ALA A 184 1.88 14.32 -6.81
CA ALA A 184 1.84 13.16 -5.92
C ALA A 184 1.71 11.85 -6.72
N PHE A 185 0.84 11.82 -7.75
CA PHE A 185 0.69 10.66 -8.62
C PHE A 185 1.96 10.39 -9.44
N SER A 186 2.59 11.42 -10.02
CA SER A 186 3.87 11.30 -10.74
C SER A 186 4.98 10.78 -9.83
N THR A 187 5.12 11.35 -8.63
CA THR A 187 6.11 10.92 -7.62
C THR A 187 5.88 9.47 -7.19
N VAL A 188 4.63 9.04 -7.08
CA VAL A 188 4.27 7.65 -6.78
C VAL A 188 4.56 6.73 -7.97
N CYS A 189 4.29 7.16 -9.21
CA CYS A 189 4.65 6.41 -10.42
C CYS A 189 6.17 6.25 -10.57
N GLU A 190 6.95 7.30 -10.33
CA GLU A 190 8.40 7.25 -10.31
C GLU A 190 8.90 6.28 -9.24
N PHE A 191 8.35 6.36 -8.02
CA PHE A 191 8.68 5.43 -6.95
C PHE A 191 8.40 3.96 -7.34
N TRP A 192 7.25 3.68 -7.95
CA TRP A 192 6.88 2.33 -8.35
C TRP A 192 7.62 1.83 -9.59
N ALA A 193 7.98 2.71 -10.53
CA ALA A 193 8.87 2.38 -11.64
C ALA A 193 10.23 1.89 -11.13
N ILE A 194 10.80 2.62 -10.17
CA ILE A 194 12.05 2.21 -9.51
C ILE A 194 11.84 0.91 -8.72
N THR A 195 10.69 0.77 -8.05
CA THR A 195 10.37 -0.43 -7.28
C THR A 195 10.27 -1.67 -8.18
N SER A 196 9.63 -1.54 -9.34
CA SER A 196 9.54 -2.64 -10.30
C SER A 196 10.86 -3.02 -10.93
N GLU A 197 11.73 -2.03 -11.18
CA GLU A 197 13.08 -2.25 -11.72
C GLU A 197 13.85 -3.22 -10.82
N TRP A 198 13.83 -3.01 -9.50
CA TRP A 198 14.55 -3.88 -8.57
C TRP A 198 13.78 -5.17 -8.27
N THR A 199 12.46 -5.16 -8.10
CA THR A 199 11.70 -6.38 -7.78
C THR A 199 11.78 -7.40 -8.92
N SER A 200 11.80 -6.94 -10.17
CA SER A 200 11.95 -7.82 -11.34
C SER A 200 13.34 -8.45 -11.41
N ALA A 201 14.38 -7.68 -11.10
CA ALA A 201 15.75 -8.18 -10.99
C ALA A 201 15.93 -9.14 -9.81
N TYR A 202 15.14 -9.00 -8.75
CA TYR A 202 15.20 -9.87 -7.56
C TYR A 202 14.35 -11.14 -7.67
N TYR A 203 13.18 -11.07 -8.31
CA TYR A 203 12.20 -12.15 -8.27
C TYR A 203 11.91 -12.80 -9.63
N GLY A 204 12.48 -12.30 -10.74
CA GLY A 204 12.19 -12.79 -12.09
C GLY A 204 13.03 -13.96 -12.61
N GLY A 205 14.05 -14.41 -11.88
CA GLY A 205 14.98 -15.45 -12.34
C GLY A 205 14.56 -16.86 -11.95
N GLU A 206 13.99 -17.64 -12.88
CA GLU A 206 13.52 -19.01 -12.60
C GLU A 206 14.64 -20.04 -12.29
N ARG A 207 15.94 -19.73 -12.50
CA ARG A 207 17.02 -20.75 -12.41
C ARG A 207 18.36 -20.33 -11.79
N ASN A 208 18.58 -19.07 -11.46
CA ASN A 208 19.84 -18.59 -10.85
C ASN A 208 19.56 -17.87 -9.53
N THR A 209 20.54 -17.83 -8.62
CA THR A 209 20.39 -17.13 -7.34
C THR A 209 20.38 -15.62 -7.58
N VAL A 210 19.70 -14.85 -6.72
CA VAL A 210 19.67 -13.37 -6.78
C VAL A 210 21.07 -12.76 -6.90
N LEU A 211 22.06 -13.39 -6.26
CA LEU A 211 23.47 -13.00 -6.27
C LEU A 211 24.11 -13.05 -7.67
N ASP A 212 23.60 -13.90 -8.57
CA ASP A 212 24.19 -14.11 -9.89
C ASP A 212 23.82 -13.02 -10.90
N HIS A 213 22.84 -12.16 -10.61
CA HIS A 213 22.28 -11.21 -11.58
C HIS A 213 22.00 -9.80 -11.04
N VAL A 214 22.21 -9.54 -9.75
CA VAL A 214 22.11 -8.20 -9.15
C VAL A 214 23.49 -7.69 -8.77
N THR A 215 23.94 -6.61 -9.40
CA THR A 215 25.26 -6.00 -9.14
C THR A 215 25.19 -4.87 -8.11
N ILE A 216 26.32 -4.59 -7.45
CA ILE A 216 26.42 -3.45 -6.52
C ILE A 216 26.20 -2.10 -7.20
N GLU A 217 26.56 -1.99 -8.48
CA GLU A 217 26.35 -0.79 -9.29
C GLU A 217 24.86 -0.57 -9.59
N PHE A 218 24.11 -1.65 -9.87
CA PHE A 218 22.65 -1.60 -9.99
C PHE A 218 22.02 -1.15 -8.67
N ALA A 219 22.44 -1.73 -7.54
CA ALA A 219 21.94 -1.36 -6.21
C ALA A 219 22.20 0.12 -5.86
N ASN A 220 23.40 0.64 -6.15
CA ASN A 220 23.75 2.04 -5.92
C ASN A 220 22.92 3.01 -6.77
N ARG A 221 22.59 2.64 -8.01
CA ARG A 221 21.72 3.44 -8.88
C ARG A 221 20.29 3.52 -8.34
N ILE A 222 19.74 2.41 -7.86
CA ILE A 222 18.40 2.36 -7.25
C ILE A 222 18.37 3.17 -5.94
N PHE A 223 19.42 3.07 -5.12
CA PHE A 223 19.57 3.80 -3.85
C PHE A 223 19.43 5.33 -4.00
N LEU A 224 20.09 5.93 -5.01
CA LEU A 224 20.04 7.38 -5.22
C LEU A 224 18.67 7.89 -5.67
N LYS A 225 17.91 7.09 -6.43
CA LYS A 225 16.62 7.52 -7.00
C LYS A 225 15.50 7.68 -5.97
N LEU A 226 15.71 7.20 -4.75
CA LEU A 226 14.60 6.94 -3.84
C LEU A 226 14.66 7.74 -2.51
N LEU A 227 15.72 8.53 -2.26
CA LEU A 227 16.10 9.18 -0.98
C LEU A 227 15.06 10.09 -0.25
N ARG A 228 13.85 10.34 -0.76
CA ARG A 228 12.84 11.23 -0.13
C ARG A 228 11.49 10.60 0.17
N CYS A 229 11.29 9.32 -0.16
CA CYS A 229 9.99 8.66 -0.01
C CYS A 229 9.97 7.75 1.22
N MET A 230 8.87 7.75 1.99
CA MET A 230 8.67 6.72 3.03
C MET A 230 8.70 5.30 2.45
N TRP A 231 8.06 5.14 1.29
CA TRP A 231 8.05 3.87 0.59
C TRP A 231 9.43 3.44 0.09
N PHE A 232 10.36 4.37 -0.12
CA PHE A 232 11.75 4.01 -0.37
C PHE A 232 12.39 3.33 0.81
N HIS A 233 12.36 3.99 1.96
CA HIS A 233 13.02 3.44 3.13
C HIS A 233 12.32 2.16 3.57
N ALA A 234 11.00 2.04 3.38
CA ALA A 234 10.29 0.77 3.52
C ALA A 234 10.84 -0.29 2.55
N SER A 235 11.03 0.04 1.26
CA SER A 235 11.64 -0.86 0.27
C SER A 235 13.06 -1.28 0.61
N ILE A 236 13.95 -0.36 1.00
CA ILE A 236 15.29 -0.74 1.47
C ILE A 236 15.18 -1.63 2.68
N VAL A 237 14.36 -1.26 3.67
CA VAL A 237 14.21 -2.04 4.89
C VAL A 237 13.70 -3.45 4.57
N GLN A 238 12.75 -3.62 3.65
CA GLN A 238 12.27 -4.94 3.24
C GLN A 238 13.34 -5.72 2.45
N LEU A 239 14.02 -5.05 1.51
CA LEU A 239 15.06 -5.63 0.67
C LEU A 239 16.26 -6.14 1.47
N PHE A 240 16.72 -5.34 2.44
CA PHE A 240 17.89 -5.66 3.25
C PHE A 240 17.57 -6.46 4.52
N ARG A 241 16.29 -6.63 4.87
CA ARG A 241 15.86 -7.40 6.07
C ARG A 241 16.49 -8.78 6.18
N PRO A 242 16.58 -9.60 5.11
CA PRO A 242 17.18 -10.93 5.21
C PRO A 242 18.68 -10.90 5.55
N PHE A 243 19.36 -9.80 5.22
CA PHE A 243 20.82 -9.64 5.34
C PHE A 243 21.24 -8.85 6.59
N ALA A 244 20.31 -8.12 7.22
CA ALA A 244 20.58 -7.26 8.37
C ALA A 244 20.60 -8.02 9.72
N ARG A 245 20.11 -9.27 9.76
CA ARG A 245 20.24 -10.13 10.94
C ARG A 245 21.29 -11.20 10.67
N ASP A 246 22.12 -11.50 11.66
CA ASP A 246 23.24 -12.47 11.68
C ASP A 246 22.88 -13.95 11.35
N ARG A 247 21.85 -14.19 10.53
CA ARG A 247 21.30 -15.52 10.20
C ARG A 247 21.85 -16.11 8.91
N ILE A 248 22.72 -15.41 8.19
CA ILE A 248 23.53 -16.01 7.14
C ILE A 248 24.88 -16.30 7.77
N GLN A 249 25.17 -17.60 7.97
CA GLN A 249 26.48 -18.07 8.43
C GLN A 249 27.58 -17.34 7.68
N ALA A 250 28.49 -16.73 8.43
CA ALA A 250 29.61 -15.96 7.94
C ALA A 250 30.36 -16.72 6.82
N THR A 251 30.10 -16.35 5.57
CA THR A 251 31.08 -16.52 4.50
C THR A 251 32.11 -15.40 4.67
N PRO A 252 33.39 -15.74 4.88
CA PRO A 252 34.42 -14.79 5.30
C PRO A 252 34.99 -13.97 4.13
N GLU A 253 34.13 -13.47 3.24
CA GLU A 253 34.54 -12.59 2.15
C GLU A 253 33.60 -11.38 2.08
N ARG A 254 34.16 -10.24 2.52
CA ARG A 254 33.87 -8.83 2.22
C ARG A 254 32.41 -8.44 1.89
N ASP A 255 31.86 -7.58 2.76
CA ASP A 255 30.84 -6.52 2.50
C ASP A 255 29.59 -6.54 3.41
N PHE A 256 29.44 -7.52 4.31
CA PHE A 256 28.27 -7.63 5.21
C PHE A 256 28.02 -6.42 6.15
N HIS A 257 29.08 -5.70 6.57
CA HIS A 257 28.90 -4.49 7.38
C HIS A 257 28.01 -3.44 6.67
N SER A 258 28.12 -3.32 5.34
CA SER A 258 27.32 -2.36 4.56
C SER A 258 25.82 -2.67 4.58
N SER A 259 25.41 -3.93 4.58
CA SER A 259 23.99 -4.31 4.45
C SER A 259 23.20 -4.01 5.72
N ASN A 260 23.77 -4.35 6.88
CA ASN A 260 23.17 -3.97 8.16
C ASN A 260 23.18 -2.46 8.37
N ASP A 261 24.24 -1.77 7.95
CA ASP A 261 24.33 -0.31 8.02
C ASP A 261 23.29 0.37 7.12
N ILE A 262 23.08 -0.11 5.89
CA ILE A 262 22.05 0.38 4.95
C ILE A 262 20.65 0.17 5.52
N PHE A 263 20.38 -1.04 6.04
CA PHE A 263 19.11 -1.36 6.70
C PHE A 263 18.86 -0.42 7.88
N THR A 264 19.85 -0.30 8.77
CA THR A 264 19.76 0.51 9.99
C THR A 264 19.59 1.99 9.67
N ALA A 265 20.36 2.51 8.71
CA ALA A 265 20.26 3.89 8.26
C ALA A 265 18.87 4.19 7.69
N SER A 266 18.37 3.34 6.79
CA SER A 266 17.05 3.52 6.18
C SER A 266 15.92 3.38 7.19
N LEU A 267 16.03 2.44 8.12
CA LEU A 267 15.07 2.31 9.20
C LEU A 267 15.06 3.53 10.12
N ASN A 268 16.23 4.10 10.44
CA ASN A 268 16.31 5.32 11.24
C ASN A 268 15.70 6.52 10.51
N GLN A 269 15.89 6.63 9.19
CA GLN A 269 15.18 7.62 8.38
C GLN A 269 13.67 7.36 8.39
N LEU A 270 13.24 6.11 8.26
CA LEU A 270 11.82 5.74 8.28
C LEU A 270 11.14 6.10 9.61
N LYS A 271 11.80 5.86 10.74
CA LYS A 271 11.36 6.29 12.08
C LYS A 271 11.16 7.82 12.14
N HIS A 272 12.13 8.58 11.66
CA HIS A 272 12.05 10.03 11.63
C HIS A 272 10.90 10.53 10.73
N LEU A 273 10.77 9.96 9.52
CA LEU A 273 9.71 10.30 8.57
C LEU A 273 8.32 10.00 9.12
N VAL A 274 8.14 8.86 9.81
CA VAL A 274 6.87 8.51 10.47
C VAL A 274 6.46 9.57 11.49
N ILE A 275 7.41 10.03 12.32
CA ILE A 275 7.17 11.10 13.30
C ILE A 275 6.79 12.39 12.58
N VAL A 276 7.61 12.85 11.63
CA VAL A 276 7.39 14.11 10.92
C VAL A 276 6.04 14.10 10.21
N PHE A 277 5.71 13.05 9.47
CA PHE A 277 4.46 12.98 8.72
C PHE A 277 3.23 13.04 9.63
N ARG A 278 3.21 12.28 10.73
CA ARG A 278 2.12 12.31 11.69
C ARG A 278 1.93 13.70 12.31
N HIS A 279 3.02 14.41 12.63
CA HIS A 279 2.95 15.73 13.26
C HIS A 279 2.68 16.87 12.26
N THR A 280 3.20 16.78 11.04
CA THR A 280 3.08 17.83 10.03
C THR A 280 1.73 17.78 9.32
N PHE A 281 1.13 16.60 9.17
CA PHE A 281 -0.11 16.44 8.42
C PHE A 281 -1.27 16.05 9.36
N PRO A 282 -2.15 16.99 9.73
CA PRO A 282 -3.36 16.72 10.51
C PRO A 282 -4.28 15.66 9.88
N ARG A 283 -4.12 15.39 8.57
CA ARG A 283 -4.87 14.39 7.80
C ARG A 283 -4.12 13.07 7.62
N ALA A 284 -3.06 12.81 8.39
CA ALA A 284 -2.33 11.54 8.33
C ALA A 284 -3.25 10.32 8.55
N SER A 285 -4.31 10.49 9.34
CA SER A 285 -5.38 9.50 9.56
C SER A 285 -6.24 9.20 8.32
N CYS A 286 -6.23 10.06 7.30
CA CYS A 286 -6.96 9.84 6.04
C CYS A 286 -6.10 9.16 4.97
N ALA A 287 -4.79 9.07 5.18
CA ALA A 287 -3.85 8.52 4.21
C ALA A 287 -3.49 7.10 4.63
N ILE A 288 -4.15 6.05 4.12
CA ILE A 288 -3.76 4.69 4.54
C ILE A 288 -2.37 4.29 4.05
N LEU A 289 -1.92 4.81 2.90
CA LEU A 289 -0.72 4.32 2.22
C LEU A 289 0.59 4.42 3.03
N TRP A 290 0.72 5.30 4.02
CA TRP A 290 1.93 5.36 4.85
C TRP A 290 1.96 4.28 5.96
N HIS A 291 0.90 3.47 6.10
CA HIS A 291 0.83 2.40 7.10
C HIS A 291 1.95 1.37 6.95
N VAL A 292 2.53 1.23 5.75
CA VAL A 292 3.66 0.34 5.50
C VAL A 292 4.90 0.77 6.29
N SER A 293 5.12 2.08 6.42
CA SER A 293 6.18 2.65 7.25
C SER A 293 5.97 2.34 8.72
N LEU A 294 4.73 2.49 9.20
CA LEU A 294 4.34 2.13 10.56
C LEU A 294 4.62 0.66 10.84
N LEU A 295 4.26 -0.22 9.90
CA LEU A 295 4.46 -1.65 10.02
C LEU A 295 5.94 -2.01 10.21
N HIS A 296 6.83 -1.41 9.40
CA HIS A 296 8.26 -1.61 9.52
C HIS A 296 8.84 -1.10 10.84
N VAL A 297 8.41 0.09 11.29
CA VAL A 297 8.87 0.67 12.56
C VAL A 297 8.36 -0.15 13.76
N ALA A 298 7.11 -0.60 13.73
CA ALA A 298 6.54 -1.46 14.76
C ALA A 298 7.25 -2.82 14.87
N ASN A 299 7.52 -3.47 13.73
CA ASN A 299 8.29 -4.72 13.70
C ASN A 299 9.70 -4.51 14.28
N TRP A 300 10.36 -3.40 13.92
CA TRP A 300 11.66 -3.08 14.52
C TRP A 300 11.57 -2.90 16.03
N ALA A 301 10.57 -2.17 16.52
CA ALA A 301 10.40 -1.87 17.94
C ALA A 301 10.19 -3.16 18.75
N LEU A 302 9.31 -4.05 18.27
CA LEU A 302 9.01 -5.33 18.93
C LEU A 302 10.24 -6.26 19.02
N HIS A 303 11.11 -6.23 18.01
CA HIS A 303 12.29 -7.09 18.00
C HIS A 303 13.55 -6.44 18.60
N ASN A 304 13.49 -5.20 19.06
CA ASN A 304 14.62 -4.49 19.67
C ASN A 304 14.23 -3.89 21.04
N THR A 305 13.62 -4.72 21.89
CA THR A 305 13.11 -4.31 23.20
C THR A 305 14.19 -3.91 24.22
N THR A 306 15.47 -4.07 23.86
CA THR A 306 16.60 -3.54 24.63
C THR A 306 16.85 -2.05 24.37
N ASP A 307 16.34 -1.49 23.26
CA ASP A 307 16.49 -0.08 22.91
C ASP A 307 15.54 0.78 23.75
N LYS A 308 16.05 1.81 24.44
CA LYS A 308 15.24 2.64 25.34
C LYS A 308 14.02 3.30 24.67
N GLN A 309 14.02 3.47 23.36
CA GLN A 309 12.95 4.13 22.61
C GLN A 309 11.92 3.14 22.01
N TRP A 310 12.12 1.82 22.16
CA TRP A 310 11.26 0.82 21.51
C TRP A 310 9.79 1.01 21.87
N GLN A 311 9.48 1.26 23.15
CA GLN A 311 8.11 1.45 23.63
C GLN A 311 7.49 2.69 22.98
N SER A 312 8.21 3.81 22.94
CA SER A 312 7.72 5.06 22.35
C SER A 312 7.39 4.88 20.86
N TYR A 313 8.24 4.18 20.10
CA TYR A 313 7.94 3.89 18.69
C TYR A 313 6.78 2.91 18.52
N PHE A 314 6.68 1.90 19.39
CA PHE A 314 5.58 0.93 19.32
C PHE A 314 4.23 1.58 19.64
N THR A 315 4.15 2.38 20.71
CA THR A 315 2.97 3.17 21.07
C THR A 315 2.61 4.14 19.95
N LEU A 316 3.58 4.88 19.39
CA LEU A 316 3.35 5.77 18.24
C LEU A 316 2.69 5.04 17.06
N CYS A 317 3.14 3.81 16.77
CA CYS A 317 2.57 3.01 15.69
C CYS A 317 1.16 2.54 16.02
N LEU A 318 0.90 2.07 17.25
CA LEU A 318 -0.44 1.67 17.69
C LEU A 318 -1.43 2.83 17.66
N ASP A 319 -1.03 4.00 18.18
CA ASP A 319 -1.86 5.22 18.14
C ASP A 319 -2.16 5.62 16.69
N SER A 320 -1.18 5.47 15.80
CA SER A 320 -1.38 5.73 14.36
C SER A 320 -2.32 4.74 13.70
N TYR A 321 -2.28 3.46 14.06
CA TYR A 321 -3.26 2.49 13.60
C TYR A 321 -4.64 2.74 14.21
N THR A 322 -4.74 3.24 15.44
CA THR A 322 -6.00 3.68 16.06
C THR A 322 -6.63 4.83 15.29
N ASP A 323 -5.84 5.84 14.91
CA ASP A 323 -6.36 6.95 14.10
C ASP A 323 -6.76 6.49 12.69
N LEU A 324 -5.97 5.61 12.07
CA LEU A 324 -6.29 5.03 10.77
C LEU A 324 -7.51 4.11 10.82
N PHE A 325 -7.79 3.51 11.97
CA PHE A 325 -8.89 2.57 12.12
C PHE A 325 -10.24 3.22 11.85
N ILE A 326 -10.40 4.51 12.15
CA ILE A 326 -11.63 5.28 11.90
C ILE A 326 -12.09 5.17 10.43
N GLY A 327 -11.14 5.27 9.48
CA GLY A 327 -11.42 5.18 8.04
C GLY A 327 -11.14 3.80 7.43
N PHE A 328 -10.22 3.03 8.03
CA PHE A 328 -9.65 1.83 7.43
C PHE A 328 -9.67 0.66 8.42
N ARG A 329 -10.70 -0.19 8.30
CA ARG A 329 -10.94 -1.30 9.23
C ARG A 329 -9.76 -2.26 9.35
N ILE A 330 -8.98 -2.44 8.28
CA ILE A 330 -7.81 -3.33 8.31
C ILE A 330 -6.77 -2.90 9.37
N SER A 331 -6.68 -1.60 9.68
CA SER A 331 -5.78 -1.06 10.70
C SER A 331 -6.02 -1.69 12.07
N GLY A 332 -7.29 -2.00 12.41
CA GLY A 332 -7.67 -2.73 13.61
C GLY A 332 -7.08 -4.13 13.69
N LYS A 333 -7.09 -4.88 12.58
CA LYS A 333 -6.46 -6.21 12.54
C LYS A 333 -4.94 -6.14 12.49
N ILE A 334 -4.36 -5.11 11.86
CA ILE A 334 -2.90 -4.90 11.89
C ILE A 334 -2.43 -4.64 13.33
N ALA A 335 -3.10 -3.72 14.05
CA ALA A 335 -2.80 -3.44 15.45
C ALA A 335 -2.94 -4.70 16.33
N LYS A 336 -4.03 -5.46 16.16
CA LYS A 336 -4.24 -6.75 16.83
C LYS A 336 -3.13 -7.76 16.55
N SER A 337 -2.71 -7.87 15.28
CA SER A 337 -1.61 -8.74 14.87
C SER A 337 -0.27 -8.29 15.46
N LEU A 338 -0.01 -6.98 15.55
CA LEU A 338 1.19 -6.46 16.21
C LEU A 338 1.20 -6.77 17.71
N LEU A 339 0.05 -6.64 18.38
CA LEU A 339 -0.10 -7.05 19.78
C LEU A 339 0.03 -8.57 19.96
N SER A 340 -0.41 -9.37 18.99
CA SER A 340 -0.14 -10.82 18.97
C SER A 340 1.36 -11.12 18.97
N ILE A 341 2.14 -10.39 18.18
CA ILE A 341 3.60 -10.53 18.15
C ILE A 341 4.18 -10.11 19.52
N ALA A 342 3.69 -9.00 20.10
CA ALA A 342 4.11 -8.53 21.41
C ALA A 342 3.85 -9.57 22.53
N LEU A 343 2.68 -10.21 22.53
CA LEU A 343 2.34 -11.30 23.45
C LEU A 343 3.29 -12.48 23.29
N ARG A 344 3.53 -12.92 22.05
CA ARG A 344 4.42 -14.05 21.77
C ARG A 344 5.87 -13.77 22.19
N LEU A 345 6.30 -12.52 22.10
CA LEU A 345 7.62 -12.08 22.59
C LEU A 345 7.67 -11.85 24.10
N GLY A 346 6.52 -11.91 24.80
CA GLY A 346 6.42 -11.71 26.25
C GLY A 346 6.66 -10.27 26.70
N VAL A 347 6.53 -9.29 25.79
CA VAL A 347 6.84 -7.87 26.07
C VAL A 347 5.60 -7.06 26.47
N VAL A 348 4.41 -7.65 26.28
CA VAL A 348 3.10 -7.12 26.70
C VAL A 348 2.35 -8.29 27.37
N GLN A 349 1.57 -8.01 28.42
CA GLN A 349 0.75 -9.02 29.08
C GLN A 349 -0.63 -9.18 28.41
N PRO A 350 -1.28 -10.34 28.49
CA PRO A 350 -2.57 -10.56 27.81
C PRO A 350 -3.68 -9.57 28.23
N ALA A 351 -3.81 -9.28 29.53
CA ALA A 351 -4.74 -8.26 30.03
C ALA A 351 -4.47 -6.84 29.47
N GLU A 352 -3.20 -6.46 29.36
CA GLU A 352 -2.80 -5.17 28.77
C GLU A 352 -3.13 -5.12 27.27
N ALA A 353 -2.80 -6.18 26.54
CA ALA A 353 -3.09 -6.28 25.12
C ALA A 353 -4.60 -6.26 24.82
N ARG A 354 -5.41 -6.91 25.67
CA ARG A 354 -6.87 -6.86 25.60
C ARG A 354 -7.37 -5.43 25.81
N GLY A 355 -6.91 -4.75 26.86
CA GLY A 355 -7.29 -3.36 27.14
C GLY A 355 -6.98 -2.40 25.98
N LEU A 356 -5.83 -2.55 25.32
CA LEU A 356 -5.45 -1.73 24.16
C LEU A 356 -6.37 -1.96 22.96
N ILE A 357 -6.73 -3.22 22.66
CA ILE A 357 -7.65 -3.54 21.57
C ILE A 357 -9.08 -3.08 21.87
N ASP A 358 -9.56 -3.28 23.10
CA ASP A 358 -10.89 -2.85 23.51
C ASP A 358 -11.03 -1.33 23.44
N GLN A 359 -9.99 -0.60 23.86
CA GLN A 359 -9.94 0.85 23.72
C GLN A 359 -10.01 1.27 22.25
N MET A 360 -9.23 0.64 21.37
CA MET A 360 -9.22 0.92 19.94
C MET A 360 -10.57 0.62 19.27
N TYR A 361 -11.27 -0.44 19.67
CA TYR A 361 -12.59 -0.76 19.11
C TYR A 361 -13.71 0.10 19.69
N SER A 362 -13.59 0.54 20.95
CA SER A 362 -14.56 1.45 21.56
C SER A 362 -14.57 2.86 20.95
N SER A 363 -13.48 3.27 20.31
CA SER A 363 -13.37 4.60 19.69
C SER A 363 -14.17 4.74 18.39
N VAL A 364 -14.69 3.63 17.83
CA VAL A 364 -15.46 3.64 16.57
C VAL A 364 -16.78 2.89 16.72
N THR A 365 -17.89 3.61 16.59
CA THR A 365 -19.26 3.08 16.76
C THR A 365 -19.84 2.37 15.53
N HIS A 366 -19.23 2.50 14.35
CA HIS A 366 -19.84 2.12 13.06
C HIS A 366 -19.16 0.96 12.34
N HIS A 367 -18.08 0.39 12.87
CA HIS A 367 -17.47 -0.78 12.25
C HIS A 367 -18.22 -2.05 12.65
N ALA A 368 -19.04 -2.55 11.72
CA ALA A 368 -19.53 -3.91 11.79
C ALA A 368 -18.34 -4.88 11.90
N ALA A 369 -18.52 -5.98 12.63
CA ALA A 369 -17.50 -7.01 12.79
C ALA A 369 -16.90 -7.38 11.44
N LEU A 370 -15.58 -7.23 11.33
CA LEU A 370 -14.84 -7.63 10.14
C LEU A 370 -15.15 -9.11 9.88
N LYS A 371 -15.75 -9.44 8.73
CA LYS A 371 -15.91 -10.84 8.30
C LYS A 371 -14.54 -11.53 8.36
N GLN A 372 -14.52 -12.84 8.57
CA GLN A 372 -13.30 -13.62 8.39
C GLN A 372 -12.76 -13.32 6.99
N MET A 373 -11.55 -12.77 6.96
CA MET A 373 -10.92 -12.38 5.73
C MET A 373 -9.76 -13.32 5.49
N GLY A 374 -9.50 -13.65 4.23
CA GLY A 374 -8.20 -14.18 3.81
C GLY A 374 -7.40 -13.04 3.22
N VAL A 375 -7.11 -11.98 3.98
CA VAL A 375 -6.38 -10.83 3.41
C VAL A 375 -5.00 -11.34 3.01
N GLY A 376 -4.36 -12.20 3.80
CA GLY A 376 -3.03 -12.72 3.44
C GLY A 376 -1.93 -11.66 3.52
N LEU A 377 -2.25 -10.47 4.06
CA LEU A 377 -1.30 -9.41 4.38
C LEU A 377 -0.26 -9.97 5.36
N ILE A 378 1.02 -9.68 5.11
CA ILE A 378 2.10 -10.05 6.02
C ILE A 378 2.29 -8.95 7.05
N VAL A 379 2.17 -9.30 8.34
CA VAL A 379 2.35 -8.35 9.44
C VAL A 379 3.66 -8.59 10.18
N ASP A 380 4.00 -9.86 10.45
CA ASP A 380 5.29 -10.21 11.05
C ASP A 380 6.36 -10.35 9.97
N LEU A 381 7.06 -9.26 9.70
CA LEU A 381 8.01 -9.16 8.60
C LEU A 381 9.26 -10.04 8.81
N ASP A 382 9.57 -10.37 10.06
CA ASP A 382 10.74 -11.18 10.40
C ASP A 382 10.41 -12.68 10.40
N LEU A 383 9.22 -13.05 10.88
CA LEU A 383 8.72 -14.42 10.76
C LEU A 383 8.48 -14.81 9.30
N ALA A 384 8.04 -13.85 8.47
CA ALA A 384 7.74 -14.10 7.05
C ALA A 384 8.92 -14.68 6.28
N LEU A 385 10.16 -14.36 6.67
CA LEU A 385 11.39 -14.90 6.08
C LEU A 385 11.49 -16.42 6.20
N ASN A 386 10.89 -17.02 7.23
CA ASN A 386 11.01 -18.45 7.54
C ASN A 386 9.68 -19.18 7.46
N ASN A 387 8.58 -18.49 7.78
CA ASN A 387 7.24 -19.04 7.77
C ASN A 387 6.23 -17.96 7.39
N ARG A 388 6.05 -17.78 6.08
CA ARG A 388 5.13 -16.81 5.52
C ARG A 388 3.68 -17.00 5.98
N ASN A 389 3.21 -18.24 6.15
CA ASN A 389 1.84 -18.49 6.59
C ASN A 389 1.59 -18.08 8.05
N ALA A 390 2.55 -18.32 8.93
CA ALA A 390 2.46 -17.90 10.33
C ALA A 390 2.58 -16.38 10.53
N ALA A 391 3.18 -15.68 9.55
CA ALA A 391 3.35 -14.23 9.57
C ALA A 391 2.14 -13.43 9.06
N LYS A 392 1.12 -14.13 8.53
CA LYS A 392 -0.09 -13.51 8.00
C LYS A 392 -0.95 -12.92 9.10
N LEU A 393 -1.59 -11.79 8.77
CA LEU A 393 -2.52 -11.06 9.61
C LEU A 393 -3.60 -11.97 10.21
N ASP A 394 -4.23 -12.82 9.40
CA ASP A 394 -5.33 -13.68 9.87
C ASP A 394 -4.84 -14.72 10.90
N THR A 395 -3.70 -15.37 10.62
CA THR A 395 -3.06 -16.32 11.55
C THR A 395 -2.67 -15.68 12.88
N LEU A 396 -2.15 -14.44 12.85
CA LEU A 396 -1.76 -13.70 14.06
C LEU A 396 -3.00 -13.25 14.85
N CYS A 397 -4.06 -12.82 14.17
CA CYS A 397 -5.33 -12.50 14.83
C CYS A 397 -5.93 -13.72 15.53
N GLU A 398 -5.92 -14.89 14.90
CA GLU A 398 -6.39 -16.15 15.51
C GLU A 398 -5.54 -16.54 16.72
N TYR A 399 -4.21 -16.43 16.62
CA TYR A 399 -3.32 -16.68 17.76
C TYR A 399 -3.62 -15.74 18.94
N PHE A 400 -3.87 -14.46 18.67
CA PHE A 400 -4.24 -13.50 19.70
C PHE A 400 -5.50 -13.92 20.45
N ASP A 401 -6.56 -14.27 19.71
CA ASP A 401 -7.84 -14.68 20.29
C ASP A 401 -7.67 -15.94 21.17
N ASN A 402 -6.93 -16.93 20.69
CA ASN A 402 -6.63 -18.14 21.47
C ASN A 402 -5.81 -17.85 22.73
N SER A 403 -4.80 -16.97 22.63
CA SER A 403 -3.95 -16.60 23.77
C SER A 403 -4.75 -15.91 24.88
N LEU A 404 -5.73 -15.09 24.52
CA LEU A 404 -6.62 -14.46 25.49
C LEU A 404 -7.57 -15.46 26.15
N LEU A 405 -8.04 -16.47 25.42
CA LEU A 405 -8.91 -17.52 25.97
C LEU A 405 -8.17 -18.43 26.96
N GLU A 406 -6.91 -18.77 26.67
CA GLU A 406 -6.08 -19.58 27.57
C GLU A 406 -5.80 -18.90 28.91
N GLU A 407 -5.61 -17.57 28.92
CA GLU A 407 -5.49 -16.79 30.16
C GLU A 407 -6.76 -16.88 31.02
N PHE A 408 -7.95 -16.78 30.40
CA PHE A 408 -9.21 -16.92 31.14
C PHE A 408 -9.35 -18.29 31.79
N ILE A 409 -8.98 -19.36 31.07
CA ILE A 409 -9.04 -20.74 31.58
C ILE A 409 -8.01 -20.99 32.68
N ALA A 410 -6.87 -20.30 32.67
CA ALA A 410 -5.82 -20.44 33.68
C ALA A 410 -6.08 -19.68 35.00
N VAL A 411 -7.09 -18.79 35.01
CA VAL A 411 -7.47 -17.97 36.18
C VAL A 411 -8.67 -18.57 36.94
N ASP A 412 -9.37 -19.54 36.35
CA ASP A 412 -10.37 -20.41 36.98
C ASP A 412 -9.72 -21.71 37.52
#